data_AF-E2ZAD3-F1
#
_entry.id   AF-E2ZAD3-F1
#
_cell.length_a   1.000
_cell.length_b   1.000
_cell.length_c   1.000
_cell.angle_alpha   90.00
_cell.angle_beta   90.00
_cell.angle_gamma   90.00
#
_symmetry.space_group_name_H-M   'P 1'
#
loop_
_entity.id
_entity.type
_entity.pdbx_description
1 polymer ?
#
loop_
_entity_poly.entity_id
_entity_poly.type
_entity_poly.pdbx_seq_one_letter_code
_entity_poly.pdbx_strand_id
1 'polypeptide(L)'
;MDNLQKKLVQGIFELWNIAQIDEEKFYSQDIPDIGFVSAKKYVLIRLPKGCPHPFKADRKNENIRQRMRKIITNGKAERVFDTGETKIVEGNIKAKKFIYGTEGQEILVSEFLYEYLPLSAKSIDVYDDRVLRVYIAGEELPVVIVSIIKNPGGDA
;
A
#
# COMPACT_ATOMS: atom_id res chain seq x y z
N MET A 1 10.94 -20.71 -8.15
CA MET A 1 10.63 -19.60 -7.23
C MET A 1 11.74 -19.50 -6.21
N ASP A 2 12.45 -18.38 -6.20
CA ASP A 2 13.52 -18.14 -5.23
C ASP A 2 12.94 -17.93 -3.81
N ASN A 3 13.82 -17.88 -2.79
CA ASN A 3 13.39 -17.73 -1.40
C ASN A 3 12.78 -16.36 -1.11
N LEU A 4 13.13 -15.32 -1.88
CA LEU A 4 12.62 -13.97 -1.70
C LEU A 4 11.17 -13.87 -2.19
N GLN A 5 10.89 -14.42 -3.37
CA GLN A 5 9.55 -14.55 -3.94
C GLN A 5 8.63 -15.41 -3.06
N LYS A 6 9.14 -16.50 -2.48
CA LYS A 6 8.36 -17.31 -1.52
C LYS A 6 7.92 -16.50 -0.30
N LYS A 7 8.86 -15.77 0.33
CA LYS A 7 8.57 -14.91 1.48
C LYS A 7 7.61 -13.78 1.13
N LEU A 8 7.75 -13.20 -0.07
CA LEU A 8 6.84 -12.19 -0.56
C LEU A 8 5.41 -12.72 -0.71
N VAL A 9 5.25 -13.86 -1.38
CA VAL A 9 3.92 -14.47 -1.57
C VAL A 9 3.29 -14.84 -0.23
N GLN A 10 4.06 -15.40 0.70
CA GLN A 10 3.59 -15.71 2.06
C GLN A 10 3.13 -14.45 2.80
N GLY A 11 3.95 -13.40 2.83
CA GLY A 11 3.58 -12.14 3.46
C GLY A 11 2.33 -11.54 2.83
N ILE A 12 2.23 -11.50 1.50
CA ILE A 12 1.01 -11.02 0.82
C ILE A 12 -0.22 -11.87 1.16
N PHE A 13 -0.06 -13.19 1.33
CA PHE A 13 -1.18 -14.05 1.71
C PHE A 13 -1.66 -13.74 3.14
N GLU A 14 -0.74 -13.48 4.07
CA GLU A 14 -1.06 -13.02 5.43
C GLU A 14 -1.80 -11.69 5.40
N LEU A 15 -1.28 -10.71 4.64
CA LEU A 15 -1.93 -9.41 4.43
C LEU A 15 -3.34 -9.54 3.86
N TRP A 16 -3.49 -10.44 2.88
CA TRP A 16 -4.78 -10.74 2.29
C TRP A 16 -5.77 -11.33 3.31
N ASN A 17 -5.31 -12.23 4.18
CA ASN A 17 -6.15 -12.81 5.23
C ASN A 17 -6.59 -11.78 6.26
N ILE A 18 -5.69 -10.88 6.68
CA ILE A 18 -6.03 -9.78 7.60
C ILE A 18 -7.10 -8.88 6.94
N ALA A 19 -6.93 -8.55 5.67
CA ALA A 19 -7.85 -7.65 4.97
C ALA A 19 -9.23 -8.27 4.65
N GLN A 20 -9.40 -9.59 4.80
CA GLN A 20 -10.69 -10.27 4.69
C GLN A 20 -11.55 -10.18 5.96
N ILE A 21 -11.02 -9.69 7.08
CA ILE A 21 -11.77 -9.55 8.35
C ILE A 21 -12.96 -8.58 8.18
N ASP A 22 -12.81 -7.59 7.31
CA ASP A 22 -13.85 -6.64 6.95
C ASP A 22 -14.62 -7.14 5.71
N GLU A 23 -15.95 -7.05 5.71
CA GLU A 23 -16.85 -7.56 4.67
C GLU A 23 -16.75 -6.84 3.31
N GLU A 24 -16.07 -5.68 3.19
CA GLU A 24 -15.96 -5.06 1.85
C GLU A 24 -15.20 -5.94 0.85
N LYS A 25 -15.72 -5.98 -0.38
CA LYS A 25 -15.19 -6.76 -1.49
C LYS A 25 -13.89 -6.18 -2.04
N PHE A 26 -12.96 -7.07 -2.38
CA PHE A 26 -11.77 -6.74 -3.17
C PHE A 26 -12.06 -6.50 -4.65
N TYR A 27 -11.42 -5.48 -5.21
CA TYR A 27 -11.30 -5.27 -6.64
C TYR A 27 -9.94 -5.78 -7.11
N SER A 28 -9.94 -6.92 -7.78
CA SER A 28 -8.72 -7.59 -8.24
C SER A 28 -8.53 -7.44 -9.75
N GLN A 29 -7.31 -7.16 -10.21
CA GLN A 29 -6.95 -6.95 -11.61
C GLN A 29 -5.63 -7.66 -11.92
N ASP A 30 -5.56 -8.30 -13.10
CA ASP A 30 -4.29 -8.68 -13.71
C ASP A 30 -3.81 -7.52 -14.58
N ILE A 31 -2.63 -6.98 -14.30
CA ILE A 31 -2.06 -5.86 -15.05
C ILE A 31 -0.80 -6.32 -15.80
N PRO A 32 -0.77 -6.27 -17.15
CA PRO A 32 0.19 -6.98 -18.00
C PRO A 32 1.70 -6.86 -17.69
N ASP A 33 2.16 -5.85 -16.95
CA ASP A 33 3.58 -5.64 -16.61
C ASP A 33 3.81 -5.35 -15.12
N ILE A 34 2.74 -5.35 -14.34
CA ILE A 34 2.75 -5.03 -12.91
C ILE A 34 2.50 -6.29 -12.09
N GLY A 35 1.68 -7.21 -12.61
CA GLY A 35 1.26 -8.43 -11.93
C GLY A 35 -0.18 -8.37 -11.45
N PHE A 36 -0.50 -9.22 -10.47
CA PHE A 36 -1.83 -9.25 -9.88
C PHE A 36 -1.94 -8.16 -8.82
N VAL A 37 -2.98 -7.34 -8.92
CA VAL A 37 -3.23 -6.22 -8.02
C VAL A 37 -4.63 -6.37 -7.44
N SER A 38 -4.76 -6.15 -6.15
CA SER A 38 -6.06 -6.16 -5.50
C SER A 38 -6.18 -5.00 -4.55
N ALA A 39 -7.30 -4.29 -4.61
CA ALA A 39 -7.55 -3.14 -3.75
C ALA A 39 -8.88 -3.23 -3.04
N LYS A 40 -8.91 -2.63 -1.85
CA LYS A 40 -10.06 -2.30 -1.02
C LYS A 40 -9.95 -0.81 -0.64
N LYS A 41 -10.91 -0.27 0.11
CA LYS A 41 -11.03 1.17 0.41
C LYS A 41 -9.74 1.85 0.85
N TYR A 42 -8.92 1.20 1.69
CA TYR A 42 -7.72 1.81 2.28
C TYR A 42 -6.40 1.09 1.98
N VAL A 43 -6.44 -0.03 1.25
CA VAL A 43 -5.25 -0.85 0.97
C VAL A 43 -5.29 -1.38 -0.45
N LEU A 44 -4.14 -1.39 -1.10
CA LEU A 44 -3.87 -2.06 -2.36
C LEU A 44 -2.65 -2.96 -2.19
N ILE A 45 -2.79 -4.21 -2.61
CA ILE A 45 -1.76 -5.25 -2.52
C ILE A 45 -1.41 -5.68 -3.94
N ARG A 46 -0.11 -5.74 -4.25
CA ARG A 46 0.42 -6.20 -5.53
C ARG A 46 1.28 -7.44 -5.34
N LEU A 47 0.97 -8.48 -6.11
CA LEU A 47 1.87 -9.59 -6.40
C LEU A 47 2.60 -9.31 -7.72
N PRO A 48 3.94 -9.36 -7.73
CA PRO A 48 4.71 -9.17 -8.95
C PRO A 48 4.32 -10.15 -10.05
N LYS A 49 4.52 -9.73 -11.30
CA LYS A 49 4.27 -10.56 -12.47
C LYS A 49 5.10 -11.84 -12.39
N GLY A 50 4.46 -12.99 -12.65
CA GLY A 50 5.10 -14.29 -12.64
C GLY A 50 5.17 -14.95 -11.26
N CYS A 51 4.76 -14.28 -10.18
CA CYS A 51 4.56 -14.93 -8.89
C CYS A 51 3.33 -15.85 -8.96
N PRO A 52 3.47 -17.16 -8.65
CA PRO A 52 2.33 -18.07 -8.60
C PRO A 52 1.39 -17.68 -7.47
N HIS A 53 0.09 -17.63 -7.74
CA HIS A 53 -0.93 -17.30 -6.74
C HIS A 53 -2.28 -17.97 -7.04
N PRO A 54 -3.11 -18.21 -6.01
CA PRO A 54 -4.44 -18.78 -6.19
C PRO A 54 -5.53 -17.73 -6.53
N PHE A 55 -5.19 -16.44 -6.49
CA PHE A 55 -6.16 -15.35 -6.66
C PHE A 55 -6.70 -15.21 -8.09
N LYS A 56 -7.94 -14.71 -8.22
CA LYS A 56 -8.63 -14.49 -9.49
C LYS A 56 -8.87 -13.00 -9.73
N ALA A 57 -8.57 -12.52 -10.93
CA ALA A 57 -8.82 -11.13 -11.31
C ALA A 57 -10.24 -10.92 -11.87
N ASP A 58 -10.82 -9.76 -11.59
CA ASP A 58 -12.03 -9.25 -12.21
C ASP A 58 -11.67 -8.53 -13.53
N ARG A 59 -11.62 -9.27 -14.63
CA ARG A 59 -11.06 -8.77 -15.89
C ARG A 59 -11.88 -7.66 -16.58
N LYS A 60 -13.05 -7.30 -16.05
CA LYS A 60 -14.05 -6.48 -16.77
C LYS A 60 -13.95 -4.97 -16.57
N ASN A 61 -13.13 -4.46 -15.64
CA ASN A 61 -13.11 -3.04 -15.31
C ASN A 61 -11.78 -2.34 -15.66
N GLU A 62 -11.69 -1.86 -16.90
CA GLU A 62 -10.50 -1.16 -17.39
C GLU A 62 -10.23 0.17 -16.64
N ASN A 63 -11.28 0.89 -16.24
CA ASN A 63 -11.13 2.13 -15.48
C ASN A 63 -10.45 1.91 -14.12
N ILE A 64 -10.86 0.86 -13.39
CA ILE A 64 -10.21 0.47 -12.13
C ILE A 64 -8.76 0.06 -12.39
N ARG A 65 -8.52 -0.74 -13.43
CA ARG A 65 -7.18 -1.18 -13.82
C ARG A 65 -6.22 -0.02 -14.08
N GLN A 66 -6.67 0.99 -14.82
CA GLN A 66 -5.88 2.18 -15.12
C GLN A 66 -5.61 3.03 -13.86
N ARG A 67 -6.58 3.17 -12.96
CA ARG A 67 -6.39 3.87 -11.67
C ARG A 67 -5.36 3.16 -10.79
N MET A 68 -5.47 1.84 -10.65
CA MET A 68 -4.49 1.03 -9.90
C MET A 68 -3.09 1.17 -10.51
N ARG A 69 -2.97 1.02 -11.84
CA ARG A 69 -1.71 1.22 -12.56
C ARG A 69 -1.10 2.58 -12.24
N LYS A 70 -1.88 3.67 -12.34
CA LYS A 70 -1.41 5.03 -12.07
C LYS A 70 -0.85 5.18 -10.66
N ILE A 71 -1.54 4.67 -9.64
CA ILE A 71 -1.08 4.77 -8.24
C ILE A 71 0.24 4.01 -8.04
N ILE A 72 0.39 2.85 -8.69
CA ILE A 72 1.59 2.00 -8.59
C ILE A 72 2.79 2.62 -9.31
N THR A 73 2.60 3.18 -10.51
CA THR A 73 3.73 3.53 -11.40
C THR A 73 4.05 5.01 -11.50
N ASN A 74 3.27 5.91 -10.88
CA ASN A 74 3.56 7.34 -10.98
C ASN A 74 4.85 7.68 -10.20
N GLY A 75 5.78 8.38 -10.86
CA GLY A 75 7.11 8.70 -10.33
C GLY A 75 7.19 9.96 -9.47
N LYS A 76 6.08 10.71 -9.29
CA LYS A 76 6.04 11.90 -8.41
C LYS A 76 5.89 11.50 -6.93
N ALA A 77 6.84 10.76 -6.40
CA ALA A 77 6.81 10.35 -5.01
C ALA A 77 8.08 10.74 -4.27
N GLU A 78 7.89 10.99 -2.98
CA GLU A 78 8.94 11.46 -2.10
C GLU A 78 9.21 10.43 -1.02
N ARG A 79 10.49 10.25 -0.69
CA ARG A 79 10.88 9.30 0.35
C ARG A 79 10.32 9.75 1.70
N VAL A 80 9.81 8.79 2.44
CA VAL A 80 9.20 9.00 3.75
C VAL A 80 10.07 8.40 4.84
N PHE A 81 10.08 9.03 6.01
CA PHE A 81 10.73 8.55 7.22
C PHE A 81 9.69 8.32 8.33
N ASP A 82 9.69 7.12 8.90
CA ASP A 82 8.92 6.79 10.10
C ASP A 82 9.57 7.49 11.30
N THR A 83 8.79 8.29 12.03
CA THR A 83 9.30 9.01 13.21
C THR A 83 9.28 8.16 14.49
N GLY A 84 8.60 7.00 14.46
CA GLY A 84 8.33 6.18 15.64
C GLY A 84 7.24 6.75 16.55
N GLU A 85 6.65 7.90 16.19
CA GLU A 85 5.61 8.55 16.99
C GLU A 85 4.22 8.02 16.61
N THR A 86 3.40 7.81 17.63
CA THR A 86 1.96 7.53 17.48
C THR A 86 1.16 8.73 17.96
N LYS A 87 0.15 9.13 17.18
CA LYS A 87 -0.84 10.15 17.53
C LYS A 87 -2.23 9.54 17.62
N ILE A 88 -3.10 10.18 18.40
CA ILE A 88 -4.54 9.93 18.37
C ILE A 88 -5.16 11.06 17.56
N VAL A 89 -5.91 10.70 16.51
CA VAL A 89 -6.66 11.65 15.69
C VAL A 89 -8.16 11.53 15.93
N GLU A 90 -8.96 12.33 15.23
CA GLU A 90 -10.42 12.32 15.35
C GLU A 90 -11.01 10.91 15.28
N GLY A 91 -12.04 10.67 16.11
CA GLY A 91 -12.65 9.35 16.23
C GLY A 91 -11.83 8.33 17.04
N ASN A 92 -10.88 8.78 17.87
CA ASN A 92 -9.99 7.91 18.66
C ASN A 92 -9.16 6.94 17.82
N ILE A 93 -8.87 7.32 16.56
CA ILE A 93 -8.05 6.51 15.67
C ILE A 93 -6.59 6.72 16.07
N LYS A 94 -5.90 5.64 16.42
CA LYS A 94 -4.45 5.65 16.57
C LYS A 94 -3.81 5.68 15.18
N ALA A 95 -2.83 6.55 15.00
CA ALA A 95 -2.14 6.75 13.75
C ALA A 95 -0.63 6.88 13.99
N LYS A 96 0.16 6.26 13.13
CA LYS A 96 1.61 6.46 13.08
C LYS A 96 1.95 7.66 12.23
N LYS A 97 2.93 8.42 12.70
CA LYS A 97 3.43 9.61 12.04
C LYS A 97 4.62 9.28 11.15
N PHE A 98 4.62 9.89 9.98
CA PHE A 98 5.77 9.93 9.11
C PHE A 98 6.03 11.35 8.65
N ILE A 99 7.28 11.60 8.23
CA ILE A 99 7.71 12.86 7.64
C ILE A 99 8.29 12.63 6.24
N TYR A 100 8.07 13.58 5.35
CA TYR A 100 8.65 13.60 4.01
C TYR A 100 8.97 15.04 3.59
N GLY A 101 9.58 15.18 2.41
CA GLY A 101 9.99 16.48 1.88
C GLY A 101 11.10 17.15 2.69
N THR A 102 11.59 18.28 2.19
CA THR A 102 12.66 19.05 2.84
C THR A 102 12.16 19.88 4.01
N GLU A 103 10.88 20.20 4.04
CA GLU A 103 10.25 21.03 5.08
C GLU A 103 9.65 20.19 6.21
N GLY A 104 9.75 18.85 6.14
CA GLY A 104 9.30 17.95 7.18
C GLY A 104 7.78 17.81 7.24
N GLN A 105 7.11 17.82 6.08
CA GLN A 105 5.67 17.63 5.97
C GLN A 105 5.22 16.36 6.69
N GLU A 106 4.17 16.47 7.50
CA GLU A 106 3.65 15.37 8.32
C GLU A 106 2.54 14.61 7.58
N ILE A 107 2.64 13.28 7.59
CA ILE A 107 1.54 12.39 7.19
C ILE A 107 1.23 11.40 8.31
N LEU A 108 -0.04 11.01 8.39
CA LEU A 108 -0.54 10.08 9.39
C LEU A 108 -1.11 8.85 8.71
N VAL A 109 -0.72 7.65 9.14
CA VAL A 109 -1.28 6.39 8.66
C VAL A 109 -1.91 5.67 9.84
N SER A 110 -3.14 5.20 9.68
CA SER A 110 -3.82 4.50 10.78
C SER A 110 -3.01 3.29 11.25
N GLU A 111 -2.98 3.04 12.56
CA GLU A 111 -2.24 1.93 13.15
C GLU A 111 -2.69 0.57 12.58
N PHE A 112 -3.99 0.39 12.32
CA PHE A 112 -4.48 -0.84 11.67
C PHE A 112 -3.91 -1.01 10.26
N LEU A 113 -3.61 0.08 9.54
CA LEU A 113 -2.98 0.00 8.21
C LEU A 113 -1.50 -0.35 8.30
N TYR A 114 -0.86 -0.07 9.45
CA TYR A 114 0.54 -0.40 9.68
C TYR A 114 0.78 -1.91 9.77
N GLU A 115 -0.22 -2.67 10.24
CA GLU A 115 -0.16 -4.14 10.22
C GLU A 115 0.03 -4.69 8.81
N TYR A 116 -0.31 -3.89 7.78
CA TYR A 116 -0.11 -4.30 6.40
C TYR A 116 1.29 -4.03 5.84
N LEU A 117 2.15 -3.31 6.57
CA LEU A 117 3.49 -3.01 6.09
C LEU A 117 4.40 -4.22 6.38
N PRO A 118 4.89 -4.93 5.35
CA PRO A 118 5.77 -6.06 5.57
C PRO A 118 7.02 -5.64 6.36
N LEU A 119 7.41 -6.42 7.37
CA LEU A 119 8.64 -6.19 8.14
C LEU A 119 9.90 -6.13 7.27
N SER A 120 9.84 -6.73 6.08
CA SER A 120 10.89 -6.71 5.06
C SER A 120 10.84 -5.48 4.15
N ALA A 121 10.09 -4.43 4.51
CA ALA A 121 10.05 -3.17 3.78
C ALA A 121 11.47 -2.61 3.61
N LYS A 122 11.87 -2.41 2.35
CA LYS A 122 13.17 -1.83 1.97
C LYS A 122 13.09 -0.30 1.96
N SER A 123 11.99 0.24 1.45
CA SER A 123 11.78 1.67 1.35
C SER A 123 10.29 1.98 1.31
N ILE A 124 9.99 3.21 1.69
CA ILE A 124 8.64 3.76 1.71
C ILE A 124 8.69 5.14 1.05
N ASP A 125 7.69 5.41 0.22
CA ASP A 125 7.46 6.74 -0.33
C ASP A 125 6.00 7.17 -0.14
N VAL A 126 5.75 8.46 -0.34
CA VAL A 126 4.42 9.04 -0.40
C VAL A 126 4.13 9.50 -1.80
N TYR A 127 2.92 9.21 -2.28
CA TYR A 127 2.42 9.69 -3.56
C TYR A 127 1.20 10.59 -3.34
N ASP A 128 1.33 11.85 -3.80
CA ASP A 128 0.22 12.81 -3.93
C ASP A 128 -0.53 13.05 -2.60
N ASP A 129 0.21 13.00 -1.48
CA ASP A 129 -0.27 13.15 -0.08
C ASP A 129 -1.48 12.28 0.26
N ARG A 130 -1.65 11.19 -0.49
CA ARG A 130 -2.84 10.34 -0.45
C ARG A 130 -2.53 8.95 -0.02
N VAL A 131 -1.37 8.44 -0.44
CA VAL A 131 -1.00 7.06 -0.18
C VAL A 131 0.47 6.93 0.16
N LEU A 132 0.74 6.00 1.05
CA LEU A 132 2.07 5.53 1.37
C LEU A 132 2.31 4.22 0.60
N ARG A 133 3.40 4.15 -0.17
CA ARG A 133 3.74 2.98 -1.00
C ARG A 133 4.97 2.29 -0.44
N VAL A 134 4.86 0.97 -0.31
CA VAL A 134 5.86 0.13 0.35
C VAL A 134 6.54 -0.73 -0.68
N TYR A 135 7.86 -0.69 -0.63
CA TYR A 135 8.74 -1.46 -1.48
C TYR A 135 9.50 -2.46 -0.64
N ILE A 136 9.86 -3.58 -1.25
CA ILE A 136 10.66 -4.63 -0.62
C ILE A 136 11.92 -4.88 -1.44
N ALA A 137 12.85 -5.63 -0.88
CA ALA A 137 14.02 -6.07 -1.63
C ALA A 137 13.60 -6.87 -2.88
N GLY A 138 14.28 -6.61 -4.00
CA GLY A 138 14.04 -7.30 -5.28
C GLY A 138 12.93 -6.71 -6.15
N GLU A 139 12.15 -5.76 -5.65
CA GLU A 139 11.02 -5.16 -6.40
C GLU A 139 11.21 -3.67 -6.64
N GLU A 140 10.97 -3.23 -7.89
CA GLU A 140 11.03 -1.82 -8.28
C GLU A 140 9.69 -1.09 -8.10
N LEU A 141 8.59 -1.85 -8.11
CA LEU A 141 7.24 -1.33 -7.92
C LEU A 141 6.72 -1.68 -6.51
N PRO A 142 5.88 -0.82 -5.91
CA PRO A 142 5.38 -1.07 -4.57
C PRO A 142 4.53 -2.35 -4.52
N VAL A 143 4.64 -3.07 -3.40
CA VAL A 143 3.91 -4.32 -3.15
C VAL A 143 2.70 -4.12 -2.24
N VAL A 144 2.73 -3.06 -1.43
CA VAL A 144 1.62 -2.62 -0.58
C VAL A 144 1.48 -1.11 -0.72
N ILE A 145 0.24 -0.63 -0.80
CA ILE A 145 -0.09 0.79 -0.82
C ILE A 145 -1.22 1.00 0.16
N VAL A 146 -1.05 1.91 1.12
CA VAL A 146 -2.05 2.23 2.13
C VAL A 146 -2.45 3.70 2.06
N SER A 147 -3.71 4.00 2.36
CA SER A 147 -4.19 5.38 2.42
C SER A 147 -3.63 6.12 3.62
N ILE A 148 -3.30 7.39 3.40
CA ILE A 148 -2.97 8.34 4.46
C ILE A 148 -4.27 8.91 5.04
N ILE A 149 -4.30 9.12 6.36
CA ILE A 149 -5.34 9.90 7.02
C ILE A 149 -5.08 11.36 6.67
N LYS A 150 -5.96 11.95 5.87
CA LYS A 150 -5.94 13.40 5.68
C LYS A 150 -6.32 14.06 7.00
N ASN A 151 -5.44 14.92 7.51
CA ASN A 151 -5.80 15.81 8.62
C ASN A 151 -6.99 16.68 8.16
N PRO A 152 -8.14 16.64 8.84
CA PRO A 152 -9.27 17.52 8.51
C PRO A 152 -8.99 19.00 8.88
N GLY A 153 -7.87 19.32 9.53
CA GLY A 153 -7.50 20.68 9.95
C GLY A 153 -6.53 21.43 9.03
N GLY A 154 -6.36 21.00 7.78
CA GLY A 154 -5.47 21.63 6.81
C GLY A 154 -6.20 22.48 5.79
N ASP A 155 -7.08 23.39 6.22
CA ASP A 155 -7.46 24.54 5.40
C ASP A 155 -6.40 25.62 5.60
N ALA A 156 -5.60 25.86 4.56
CA ALA A 156 -4.87 27.10 4.35
C ALA A 156 -5.24 27.64 2.96
#